data_AF-A0A446ZI81-F1
#
_entry.id   AF-A0A446ZI81-F1
#
_cell.length_a   1.000
_cell.length_b   1.000
_cell.length_c   1.000
_cell.angle_alpha   90.00
_cell.angle_beta   90.00
_cell.angle_gamma   90.00
#
_symmetry.space_group_name_H-M   'P 1'
#
loop_
_entity.id
_entity.type
_entity.pdbx_description
1 polymer ?
#
loop_
_entity_poly.entity_id
_entity_poly.type
_entity_poly.pdbx_seq_one_letter_code
_entity_poly.pdbx_strand_id
1 'polypeptide(L)'
;MTLTGASTKRDTSGSVVAKELDRKVILVTVPTDGKVRVGLYFNQVSKQIGYIINGTNYGYLNLLAENSLKSIGFKGTGIQSSNVNSKFLGKIIDKANIQFTYPTGTTDICGSTI
;
A
#
# COMPACT_ATOMS: atom_id res chain seq x y z
N MET A 1 -6.56 12.43 -2.69
CA MET A 1 -6.28 11.02 -3.04
C MET A 1 -7.39 10.14 -2.46
N THR A 2 -7.82 9.11 -3.18
CA THR A 2 -8.71 8.06 -2.62
C THR A 2 -7.92 6.78 -2.49
N LEU A 3 -7.90 6.19 -1.28
CA LEU A 3 -7.40 4.85 -1.03
C LEU A 3 -8.60 3.95 -0.76
N THR A 4 -8.74 2.90 -1.57
CA THR A 4 -9.75 1.87 -1.36
C THR A 4 -9.04 0.56 -1.12
N GLY A 5 -9.33 -0.09 -0.01
CA GLY A 5 -8.88 -1.44 0.24
C GLY A 5 -10.08 -2.37 0.40
N ALA A 6 -9.91 -3.60 -0.06
CA ALA A 6 -10.89 -4.66 0.06
C ALA A 6 -10.21 -5.93 0.53
N SER A 7 -10.88 -6.70 1.38
CA SER A 7 -10.46 -8.04 1.78
C SER A 7 -11.48 -9.06 1.30
N THR A 8 -11.00 -10.24 0.97
CA THR A 8 -11.84 -11.40 0.63
C THR A 8 -11.54 -12.55 1.59
N LYS A 9 -12.47 -13.49 1.68
CA LYS A 9 -12.31 -14.75 2.40
C LYS A 9 -12.87 -15.89 1.58
N ARG A 10 -12.58 -17.14 1.96
CA ARG A 10 -13.33 -18.29 1.45
C ARG A 10 -14.54 -18.57 2.35
N ASP A 11 -15.68 -18.86 1.74
CA ASP A 11 -16.84 -19.38 2.47
C ASP A 11 -16.75 -20.91 2.66
N THR A 12 -17.78 -21.50 3.27
CA THR A 12 -17.86 -22.94 3.52
C THR A 12 -17.93 -23.79 2.24
N SER A 13 -18.31 -23.20 1.10
CA SER A 13 -18.29 -23.84 -0.21
C SER A 13 -16.93 -23.75 -0.91
N GLY A 14 -15.99 -23.00 -0.34
CA GLY A 14 -14.68 -22.71 -0.91
C GLY A 14 -14.67 -21.53 -1.88
N SER A 15 -15.81 -20.83 -2.05
CA SER A 15 -15.95 -19.67 -2.94
C SER A 15 -15.32 -18.43 -2.32
N VAL A 16 -14.69 -17.59 -3.15
CA VAL A 16 -14.11 -16.32 -2.70
C VAL A 16 -15.22 -15.27 -2.61
N VAL A 17 -15.44 -14.77 -1.39
CA VAL A 17 -16.45 -13.74 -1.10
C VAL A 17 -15.79 -12.49 -0.53
N ALA A 18 -16.38 -11.32 -0.80
CA ALA A 18 -15.96 -10.08 -0.16
C ALA A 18 -16.17 -10.19 1.35
N LYS A 19 -15.21 -9.68 2.13
CA LYS A 19 -15.27 -9.66 3.59
C LYS A 19 -15.44 -8.22 4.09
N GLU A 20 -14.50 -7.34 3.76
CA GLU A 20 -14.53 -5.94 4.18
C GLU A 20 -14.18 -5.02 2.99
N LEU A 21 -14.68 -3.79 3.07
CA LEU A 21 -14.35 -2.68 2.18
C LEU A 21 -14.13 -1.45 3.05
N ASP A 22 -12.98 -0.80 2.89
CA ASP A 22 -12.67 0.47 3.54
C ASP A 22 -12.20 1.48 2.51
N ARG A 23 -12.74 2.69 2.62
CA ARG A 23 -12.42 3.81 1.71
C ARG A 23 -11.99 5.00 2.54
N LYS A 24 -10.78 5.48 2.27
CA LYS A 24 -10.22 6.69 2.87
C LYS A 24 -10.07 7.77 1.81
N VAL A 25 -10.63 8.94 2.09
CA VAL A 25 -10.38 10.17 1.31
C VAL A 25 -9.31 10.96 2.06
N ILE A 26 -8.15 11.08 1.44
CA ILE A 26 -6.97 11.71 2.04
C ILE A 26 -6.71 13.00 1.29
N LEU A 27 -6.71 14.12 2.02
CA LEU A 27 -6.23 15.40 1.51
C LEU A 27 -4.71 15.32 1.44
N VAL A 28 -4.18 15.38 0.22
CA VAL A 28 -2.75 15.25 -0.05
C VAL A 28 -2.27 16.54 -0.66
N THR A 29 -1.36 17.22 0.03
CA THR A 29 -0.57 18.30 -0.55
C THR A 29 0.41 17.68 -1.55
N VAL A 30 0.29 18.06 -2.82
CA VAL A 30 1.21 17.61 -3.87
C VAL A 30 2.55 18.32 -3.64
N PRO A 31 3.67 17.58 -3.45
CA PRO A 31 4.96 18.22 -3.26
C PRO A 31 5.41 18.99 -4.52
N THR A 32 6.39 19.87 -4.38
CA THR A 32 6.93 20.69 -5.49
C THR A 32 7.53 19.87 -6.63
N ASP A 33 8.02 18.66 -6.34
CA ASP A 33 8.51 17.70 -7.34
C ASP A 33 7.37 16.97 -8.09
N GLY A 34 6.10 17.25 -7.74
CA GLY A 34 4.91 16.65 -8.32
C GLY A 34 4.68 15.19 -7.92
N LYS A 35 5.51 14.59 -7.06
CA LYS A 35 5.50 13.16 -6.76
C LYS A 35 4.80 12.89 -5.44
N VAL A 36 3.57 12.40 -5.54
CA VAL A 36 2.90 11.75 -4.39
C VAL A 36 3.50 10.36 -4.20
N ARG A 37 3.93 10.07 -2.96
CA ARG A 37 4.54 8.81 -2.60
C ARG A 37 3.60 8.06 -1.66
N VAL A 38 3.35 6.79 -1.96
CA VAL A 38 2.46 5.90 -1.20
C VAL A 38 3.28 4.71 -0.73
N GLY A 39 3.32 4.51 0.58
CA GLY A 39 3.88 3.31 1.23
C GLY A 39 2.77 2.48 1.83
N LEU A 40 2.94 1.15 1.79
CA LEU A 40 2.08 0.18 2.46
C LEU A 40 2.95 -0.69 3.36
N TYR A 41 2.44 -1.03 4.53
CA TYR A 41 3.05 -2.02 5.41
C TYR A 41 2.00 -3.01 5.92
N PHE A 42 2.41 -4.22 6.24
CA PHE A 42 1.51 -5.25 6.73
C PHE A 42 1.99 -5.76 8.09
N ASN A 43 1.12 -5.69 9.08
CA ASN A 43 1.39 -6.31 10.38
C ASN A 43 1.06 -7.80 10.29
N GLN A 44 2.10 -8.64 10.22
CA GLN A 44 1.95 -10.09 10.08
C GLN A 44 1.24 -10.76 11.28
N VAL A 45 1.26 -10.13 12.46
CA VAL A 45 0.63 -10.65 13.69
C VAL A 45 -0.85 -10.26 13.75
N SER A 46 -1.14 -8.96 13.66
CA SER A 46 -2.53 -8.46 13.72
C SER A 46 -3.28 -8.60 12.41
N LYS A 47 -2.59 -8.95 11.32
CA LYS A 47 -3.12 -9.12 9.96
C LYS A 47 -3.71 -7.83 9.36
N GLN A 48 -3.23 -6.68 9.82
CA GLN A 48 -3.70 -5.36 9.41
C GLN A 48 -2.80 -4.76 8.33
N ILE A 49 -3.42 -4.04 7.38
CA ILE A 49 -2.71 -3.27 6.35
C ILE A 49 -2.64 -1.81 6.78
N GLY A 50 -1.43 -1.28 6.92
CA GLY A 50 -1.16 0.12 7.20
C GLY A 50 -0.66 0.88 5.98
N TYR A 51 -0.80 2.21 6.01
CA TYR A 51 -0.46 3.06 4.88
C TYR A 51 0.21 4.37 5.28
N ILE A 52 1.12 4.83 4.43
CA ILE A 52 1.94 6.03 4.59
C ILE A 52 1.80 6.87 3.33
N ILE A 53 1.47 8.16 3.47
CA ILE A 53 1.39 9.10 2.34
C ILE A 53 2.35 10.25 2.56
N ASN A 54 3.27 10.47 1.62
CA ASN A 54 4.31 11.51 1.71
C ASN A 54 5.07 11.49 3.06
N GLY A 55 5.32 10.31 3.62
CA GLY A 55 6.00 10.13 4.91
C GLY A 55 5.12 10.18 6.15
N THR A 56 3.88 10.66 6.05
CA THR A 56 2.92 10.64 7.17
C THR A 56 2.27 9.26 7.29
N ASN A 57 2.41 8.62 8.45
CA ASN A 57 1.73 7.36 8.75
C ASN A 57 0.29 7.63 9.21
N TYR A 58 -0.68 7.04 8.50
CA TYR A 58 -2.12 7.20 8.78
C TYR A 58 -2.71 6.01 9.56
N GLY A 59 -1.86 5.09 10.01
CA GLY A 59 -2.28 3.87 10.70
C GLY A 59 -2.83 2.82 9.74
N TYR A 60 -3.82 2.08 10.21
CA TYR A 60 -4.37 0.91 9.53
C TYR A 60 -5.67 1.22 8.77
N LEU A 61 -5.86 0.53 7.66
CA LEU A 61 -7.18 0.38 7.05
C LEU A 61 -8.06 -0.48 7.98
N ASN A 62 -9.38 -0.28 7.90
CA ASN A 62 -10.37 -1.11 8.58
C ASN A 62 -10.56 -2.44 7.82
N LEU A 63 -9.45 -3.16 7.61
CA LEU A 63 -9.36 -4.39 6.84
C LEU A 63 -8.45 -5.36 7.59
N LEU A 64 -8.90 -6.60 7.69
CA LEU A 64 -8.17 -7.70 8.28
C LEU A 64 -8.01 -8.81 7.25
N ALA A 65 -6.76 -9.09 6.88
CA ALA A 65 -6.47 -10.25 6.06
C ALA A 65 -6.86 -11.52 6.81
N GLU A 66 -7.34 -12.53 6.07
CA GLU A 66 -7.70 -13.82 6.64
C GLU A 66 -6.48 -14.52 7.27
N ASN A 67 -5.32 -14.38 6.62
CA ASN A 67 -4.07 -15.01 6.99
C ASN A 67 -2.89 -14.02 6.92
N SER A 68 -1.76 -14.42 7.51
CA SER A 68 -0.47 -13.76 7.26
C SER A 68 -0.11 -13.84 5.78
N LEU A 69 0.58 -12.81 5.27
CA LEU A 69 0.94 -12.74 3.86
C LEU A 69 2.18 -13.59 3.60
N LYS A 70 2.05 -14.55 2.67
CA LYS A 70 3.18 -15.33 2.14
C LYS A 70 3.77 -14.72 0.87
N SER A 71 2.98 -13.93 0.15
CA SER A 71 3.36 -13.32 -1.12
C SER A 71 2.57 -12.03 -1.32
N ILE A 72 3.19 -11.06 -2.00
CA ILE A 72 2.56 -9.82 -2.42
C ILE A 72 2.81 -9.61 -3.91
N GLY A 73 1.78 -9.12 -4.61
CA GLY A 73 1.87 -8.73 -6.00
C GLY A 73 1.42 -7.30 -6.19
N PHE A 74 2.04 -6.59 -7.12
CA PHE A 74 1.67 -5.21 -7.45
C PHE A 74 1.31 -5.12 -8.91
N LYS A 75 0.21 -4.43 -9.20
CA LYS A 75 -0.18 -4.05 -10.56
C LYS A 75 -0.39 -2.54 -10.59
N GLY A 76 0.47 -1.85 -11.33
CA GLY A 76 0.32 -0.43 -11.60
C GLY A 76 -0.38 -0.22 -12.94
N THR A 77 -1.43 0.59 -12.95
CA THR A 77 -2.04 1.10 -14.19
C THR A 77 -1.93 2.62 -14.15
N GLY A 78 -1.26 3.20 -15.14
CA GLY A 78 -1.25 4.64 -15.35
C GLY A 78 -2.29 5.01 -16.41
N ILE A 79 -3.12 6.01 -16.13
CA ILE A 79 -3.91 6.68 -17.17
C ILE A 79 -3.07 7.86 -17.64
N GLN A 80 -2.73 7.89 -18.93
CA GLN A 80 -2.00 9.02 -19.50
C GLN A 80 -2.83 10.29 -19.33
N SER A 81 -2.26 11.28 -18.65
CA SER A 81 -2.87 12.60 -18.57
C SER A 81 -2.73 13.28 -19.94
N SER A 82 -3.68 14.16 -20.27
CA SER A 82 -3.53 15.12 -21.37
C SER A 82 -2.34 16.08 -21.17
N ASN A 83 -1.78 16.15 -19.96
CA ASN A 83 -0.55 16.88 -19.69
C ASN A 83 0.66 16.08 -20.23
N VAL A 84 1.29 16.63 -21.27
CA VAL A 84 2.46 16.07 -21.96
C VAL A 84 3.67 15.81 -21.05
N ASN A 85 3.72 16.46 -19.88
CA ASN A 85 4.79 16.27 -18.89
C ASN A 85 4.46 15.18 -17.86
N SER A 86 3.25 14.63 -17.86
CA SER A 86 2.85 13.57 -16.95
C SER A 86 3.28 12.20 -17.50
N LYS A 87 4.43 11.71 -17.02
CA LYS A 87 4.92 10.37 -17.35
C LYS A 87 4.76 9.45 -16.15
N PHE A 88 3.98 8.38 -16.30
CA PHE A 88 4.04 7.26 -15.37
C PHE A 88 5.31 6.45 -15.64
N LEU A 89 6.34 6.65 -14.81
CA LEU A 89 7.59 5.92 -14.88
C LEU A 89 7.62 4.90 -13.74
N GLY A 90 7.32 3.63 -14.07
CA GLY A 90 7.52 2.52 -13.13
C GLY A 90 9.01 2.22 -13.01
N LYS A 91 9.57 2.39 -11.81
CA LYS A 91 10.96 2.02 -11.51
C LYS A 91 11.00 1.14 -10.26
N ILE A 92 11.69 0.00 -10.36
CA ILE A 92 12.08 -0.79 -9.19
C ILE A 92 13.37 -0.16 -8.66
N ILE A 93 13.39 0.17 -7.37
CA ILE A 93 14.55 0.77 -6.71
C ILE A 93 15.07 -0.16 -5.62
N ASP A 94 16.36 -0.02 -5.32
CA ASP A 94 16.98 -0.70 -4.18
C ASP A 94 16.42 -0.14 -2.86
N LYS A 95 16.41 -0.98 -1.82
CA LYS A 95 16.12 -0.61 -0.43
C LYS A 95 16.89 0.63 0.03
N ALA A 96 18.16 0.76 -0.35
CA ALA A 96 18.98 1.93 0.02
C ALA A 96 18.41 3.26 -0.49
N ASN A 97 17.50 3.22 -1.47
CA ASN A 97 16.82 4.39 -2.02
C ASN A 97 15.41 4.59 -1.45
N ILE A 98 14.99 3.77 -0.49
CA ILE A 98 13.74 3.97 0.25
C ILE A 98 14.01 5.05 1.31
N GLN A 99 13.38 6.22 1.15
CA GLN A 99 13.64 7.40 1.98
C GLN A 99 12.67 7.60 3.15
N PHE A 100 11.78 6.63 3.40
CA PHE A 100 10.71 6.77 4.39
C PHE A 100 10.96 5.98 5.65
N THR A 101 10.54 6.57 6.77
CA THR A 101 10.53 5.90 8.07
C THR A 101 9.34 4.94 8.16
N TYR A 102 9.63 3.70 8.50
CA TYR A 102 8.63 2.67 8.77
C TYR A 102 8.51 2.44 10.28
N PRO A 103 7.40 1.85 10.77
CA PRO A 103 7.31 1.45 12.16
C PRO A 103 8.48 0.58 12.61
N THR A 104 8.92 0.72 13.87
CA THR A 104 10.00 -0.06 14.44
C THR A 104 9.76 -1.57 14.28
N GLY A 105 10.79 -2.30 13.85
CA GLY A 105 10.71 -3.75 13.61
C GLY A 105 10.17 -4.12 12.23
N THR A 106 9.95 -3.13 11.35
CA THR A 106 9.61 -3.42 9.95
C THR A 106 10.77 -4.14 9.26
N THR A 107 10.44 -5.18 8.51
CA THR A 107 11.36 -5.86 7.59
C THR A 107 10.86 -5.74 6.17
N ASP A 108 11.76 -5.86 5.20
CA ASP A 108 11.37 -6.08 3.81
C ASP A 108 10.86 -7.52 3.60
N ILE A 109 10.47 -7.82 2.34
CA ILE A 109 9.98 -9.15 1.95
C ILE A 109 11.04 -10.26 2.11
N CYS A 110 12.31 -9.89 2.19
CA CYS A 110 13.43 -10.80 2.42
C CYS A 110 13.73 -10.98 3.92
N GLY A 111 12.97 -10.32 4.81
CA GLY A 111 13.16 -10.38 6.26
C GLY A 111 14.25 -9.45 6.80
N SER A 112 14.81 -8.55 5.99
CA SER A 112 15.84 -7.61 6.45
C SER A 112 15.21 -6.38 7.07
N THR A 113 15.63 -5.99 8.28
CA THR A 113 15.16 -4.78 8.98
C THR A 113 15.40 -3.52 8.15
N ILE A 114 14.37 -2.69 7.96
CA ILE A 114 14.42 -1.43 7.19
C ILE A 114 14.48 -0.24 8.14
#